data_AF-C4FLJ7-F1
#
_entry.id   AF-C4FLJ7-F1
#
_cell.length_a   1.000
_cell.length_b   1.000
_cell.length_c   1.000
_cell.angle_alpha   90.00
_cell.angle_beta   90.00
_cell.angle_gamma   90.00
#
_symmetry.space_group_name_H-M   'P 1'
#
loop_
_entity.id
_entity.type
_entity.pdbx_description
1 polymer ?
#
loop_
_entity_poly.entity_id
_entity_poly.type
_entity_poly.pdbx_seq_one_letter_code
_entity_poly.pdbx_strand_id
1 'polypeptide(L)' 'FVIIELLSHLSRPVTLALRLFANMTGGELISIVLITLVPFLIPMPVMLIHLIAVFLQTYVFVVLTTVYIAGAITHAEH' A
#
# COMPACT_ATOMS: atom_id res chain seq x y z
N PHE A 1 -8.51 8.57 -25.82
CA PHE A 1 -7.30 7.74 -25.70
C PHE A 1 -6.41 8.20 -24.55
N VAL A 2 -6.01 9.47 -24.48
CA VAL A 2 -5.16 10.05 -23.42
C VAL A 2 -5.69 9.82 -21.98
N ILE A 3 -7.00 9.95 -21.76
CA ILE A 3 -7.61 9.76 -20.42
C ILE A 3 -7.42 8.34 -19.90
N ILE A 4 -7.48 7.32 -20.77
CA ILE A 4 -7.37 5.91 -20.38
C ILE A 4 -5.92 5.55 -20.04
N GLU A 5 -4.96 6.15 -20.74
CA GLU A 5 -3.53 5.95 -20.52
C GLU A 5 -3.03 6.60 -19.24
N LEU A 6 -3.52 7.81 -18.94
CA LEU A 6 -3.31 8.48 -17.65
C LEU A 6 -3.96 7.69 -16.51
N LEU A 7 -5.21 7.24 -16.69
CA LEU A 7 -5.91 6.42 -15.69
C LEU A 7 -5.19 5.08 -15.46
N SER A 8 -4.61 4.46 -16.49
CA SER A 8 -3.81 3.23 -16.38
C SER A 8 -2.50 3.46 -15.61
N HIS A 9 -1.84 4.61 -15.82
CA HIS A 9 -0.66 5.00 -15.05
C HIS A 9 -0.99 5.29 -13.58
N LEU A 10 -2.14 5.91 -13.29
CA LEU A 10 -2.54 6.22 -11.90
C LEU A 10 -3.20 5.03 -11.19
N SER A 11 -3.82 4.12 -11.95
CA SER A 11 -4.46 2.92 -11.43
C SER A 11 -3.44 2.01 -10.72
N ARG A 12 -2.18 1.97 -11.15
CA ARG A 12 -1.11 1.19 -10.48
C ARG A 12 -0.86 1.64 -9.03
N PRO A 13 -0.49 2.90 -8.75
CA PRO A 13 -0.29 3.36 -7.37
C PRO A 13 -1.58 3.37 -6.57
N VAL A 14 -2.74 3.64 -7.16
CA VAL A 14 -4.04 3.56 -6.46
C VAL A 14 -4.36 2.13 -6.03
N THR A 15 -4.17 1.14 -6.91
CA THR A 15 -4.34 -0.28 -6.58
C THR A 15 -3.35 -0.70 -5.49
N LEU A 16 -2.13 -0.15 -5.49
CA LEU A 16 -1.10 -0.39 -4.48
C LEU A 16 -1.50 0.18 -3.11
N ALA A 17 -2.05 1.40 -3.09
CA ALA A 17 -2.55 2.07 -1.89
C ALA A 17 -3.74 1.34 -1.26
N LEU A 18 -4.70 0.90 -2.08
CA LEU A 18 -5.81 0.07 -1.62
C LEU A 18 -5.32 -1.25 -1.00
N ARG A 19 -4.27 -1.83 -1.59
CA ARG A 19 -3.63 -3.06 -1.09
C ARG A 19 -2.89 -2.83 0.23
N LEU A 20 -2.26 -1.68 0.41
CA LEU A 20 -1.65 -1.28 1.68
C LEU A 20 -2.72 -1.06 2.77
N PHE A 21 -3.80 -0.34 2.44
CA PHE A 21 -4.95 -0.11 3.32
C PHE A 21 -5.58 -1.41 3.79
N ALA A 22 -5.79 -2.35 2.85
CA ALA A 22 -6.30 -3.68 3.16
C ALA A 22 -5.34 -4.49 4.04
N ASN A 23 -4.02 -4.38 3.85
CA ASN A 23 -3.04 -5.07 4.69
C ASN A 23 -2.90 -4.49 6.09
N MET A 24 -3.01 -3.17 6.25
CA MET A 24 -2.91 -2.52 7.56
C MET A 24 -4.19 -2.74 8.38
N THR A 25 -5.36 -2.52 7.77
CA THR A 25 -6.66 -2.82 8.39
C THR A 25 -6.80 -4.32 8.65
N GLY A 26 -6.45 -5.15 7.66
CA GLY A 26 -6.49 -6.61 7.79
C GLY A 26 -5.56 -7.13 8.87
N GLY A 27 -4.34 -6.61 8.98
CA GLY A 27 -3.40 -6.98 10.04
C GLY A 27 -3.90 -6.63 11.44
N GLU A 28 -4.53 -5.45 11.60
CA GLU A 28 -5.10 -5.01 12.87
C GLU A 28 -6.33 -5.86 13.25
N LEU A 29 -7.24 -6.12 12.31
CA LEU A 29 -8.41 -6.99 12.54
C LEU A 29 -8.02 -8.45 12.79
N ILE A 30 -7.05 -8.99 12.04
CA ILE A 30 -6.53 -10.34 12.23
C ILE A 30 -5.82 -10.45 13.57
N SER A 31 -5.06 -9.44 13.99
CA SER A 31 -4.39 -9.44 15.29
C SER A 31 -5.41 -9.51 16.44
N ILE A 32 -6.49 -8.72 16.37
CA ILE A 32 -7.58 -8.73 17.36
C ILE A 32 -8.30 -10.09 17.39
N VAL A 33 -8.61 -10.65 16.21
CA VAL A 33 -9.29 -11.94 16.10
C VAL A 33 -8.40 -13.10 16.58
N LEU A 34 -7.12 -13.11 16.21
CA LEU A 34 -6.17 -14.14 16.61
C LEU A 34 -5.84 -14.11 18.10
N ILE A 35 -5.73 -12.93 18.71
CA ILE A 35 -5.57 -12.77 20.17
C ILE A 35 -6.76 -13.38 20.94
N THR A 36 -7.95 -13.31 20.35
CA THR A 36 -9.17 -13.84 20.96
C THR A 36 -9.33 -15.35 20.76
N LEU A 37 -8.75 -15.92 19.69
CA LEU A 37 -9.00 -17.30 19.25
C LEU A 37 -7.83 -18.28 19.44
N VAL A 38 -6.57 -17.81 19.44
CA VAL A 38 -5.35 -18.65 19.41
C VAL A 38 -4.33 -18.17 20.46
N PRO A 39 -3.51 -19.07 21.06
CA PRO A 39 -2.45 -18.69 21.99
C PRO A 39 -1.49 -17.65 21.39
N PHE A 40 -1.16 -16.63 22.19
CA PHE A 40 -0.38 -15.41 21.88
C PHE A 40 0.99 -15.59 21.20
N LEU A 41 1.48 -16.83 21.05
CA LEU A 41 2.82 -17.13 20.56
C LEU A 41 2.90 -17.20 19.01
N ILE A 42 1.82 -17.61 18.34
CA ILE A 42 1.72 -17.73 16.87
C ILE A 42 1.57 -16.36 16.15
N PRO A 43 0.82 -15.37 16.67
CA PRO A 43 0.61 -14.09 15.98
C PRO A 43 1.88 -13.21 15.89
N MET A 44 2.78 -13.34 16.87
CA MET A 44 3.93 -12.44 17.04
C MET A 44 4.93 -12.46 15.86
N PRO A 45 5.40 -13.61 15.35
CA PRO A 45 6.31 -13.64 14.20
C PRO A 45 5.63 -13.24 12.89
N VAL A 46 4.34 -13.58 12.73
CA VAL A 46 3.56 -13.29 11.53
C VAL A 46 3.41 -11.77 11.35
N MET A 47 3.13 -11.04 12.44
CA MET A 47 3.06 -9.59 12.44
C MET A 47 4.37 -8.92 11.99
N LEU A 48 5.52 -9.48 12.39
CA LEU A 48 6.84 -8.94 12.03
C LEU A 48 7.12 -9.08 10.53
N ILE A 49 6.80 -10.23 9.94
CA ILE A 49 6.96 -10.44 8.48
C ILE A 49 5.97 -9.53 7.71
N HIS A 50 4.75 -9.39 8.22
CA HIS A 50 3.72 -8.53 7.61
C HIS A 50 4.14 -7.05 7.61
N LEU A 51 4.80 -6.59 8.67
CA LEU A 51 5.32 -5.22 8.79
C LEU A 51 6.34 -4.89 7.70
N ILE A 52 7.26 -5.81 7.40
CA ILE A 52 8.26 -5.62 6.33
C ILE A 52 7.58 -5.55 4.96
N ALA A 53 6.58 -6.39 4.70
CA ALA A 53 5.83 -6.36 3.45
C ALA A 53 5.05 -5.04 3.25
N VAL A 54 4.39 -4.54 4.31
CA VAL A 54 3.69 -3.26 4.33
C VAL A 54 4.65 -2.08 4.15
N PHE A 55 5.86 -2.17 4.71
CA PHE A 55 6.90 -1.16 4.54
C PHE A 55 7.35 -1.03 3.09
N LEU A 56 7.65 -2.15 2.42
CA LEU A 56 8.01 -2.16 0.99
C LEU A 56 6.88 -1.63 0.10
N GLN A 57 5.63 -1.98 0.39
CA GLN A 57 4.46 -1.44 -0.33
C GLN A 57 4.35 0.09 -0.19
N THR A 58 4.56 0.62 1.02
CA THR A 58 4.52 2.06 1.28
C THR A 58 5.65 2.78 0.57
N TYR A 59 6.86 2.21 0.57
CA TYR A 59 8.01 2.77 -0.13
C TYR A 59 7.74 2.93 -1.64
N VAL A 60 7.26 1.87 -2.30
CA VAL A 60 6.94 1.90 -3.74
C VAL A 60 5.83 2.92 -4.02
N PHE A 61 4.82 3.02 -3.14
CA PHE A 61 3.75 4.01 -3.29
C PHE A 61 4.27 5.46 -3.23
N VAL A 62 5.12 5.79 -2.26
CA VAL A 62 5.70 7.13 -2.10
C VAL A 62 6.59 7.48 -3.30
N VAL A 63 7.40 6.54 -3.78
CA VAL A 63 8.23 6.73 -4.98
C VAL A 63 7.37 7.02 -6.21
N LEU A 64 6.33 6.22 -6.47
CA LEU A 64 5.42 6.44 -7.59
C LEU A 64 4.66 7.77 -7.48
N THR A 65 4.22 8.13 -6.27
CA THR A 65 3.53 9.40 -6.01
C THR A 65 4.46 10.59 -6.27
N THR A 66 5.71 10.51 -5.85
CA THR A 66 6.70 11.58 -6.04
C THR A 66 7.06 11.74 -7.52
N VAL A 67 7.27 10.64 -8.25
CA VAL A 67 7.49 10.66 -9.70
C VAL A 67 6.28 11.23 -10.44
N TYR A 68 5.06 10.88 -10.00
CA TYR A 68 3.85 11.42 -10.60
C TYR A 68 3.69 12.91 -10.34
N ILE A 69 3.90 13.37 -9.10
CA ILE A 69 3.88 14.79 -8.76
C ILE A 69 4.90 15.52 -9.63
N ALA A 70 6.16 15.05 -9.69
CA ALA A 70 7.20 15.63 -10.53
C ALA A 70 6.83 15.70 -12.03
N GLY A 71 6.21 14.65 -12.57
CA GLY A 71 5.70 14.64 -13.95
C GLY A 71 4.54 15.61 -14.18
N ALA A 72 3.64 15.75 -13.20
CA ALA A 72 2.51 16.66 -13.26
C ALA A 72 2.94 18.14 -13.18
N ILE A 73 3.96 18.48 -12.36
CA ILE A 73 4.53 19.84 -12.36
C ILE A 73 5.12 20.16 -13.73
N THR A 74 5.86 19.22 -14.32
CA THR A 74 6.49 19.40 -15.65
C THR A 74 5.46 19.56 -16.78
N HIS A 75 4.26 18.98 -16.66
CA HIS A 75 3.17 19.16 -17.63
C HIS A 75 2.34 20.44 -17.41
N ALA A 76 2.47 21.10 -16.26
CA ALA A 76 1.77 22.35 -15.97
C ALA A 76 2.50 23.59 -16.52
N GLU A 77 3.76 23.44 -16.97
CA GLU A 77 4.59 24.53 -17.49
C GLU A 77 4.53 24.68 -19.02
N HIS A 78 3.65 23.93 -19.71
CA HIS A 78 3.35 24.06 -21.14
C HIS A 78 1.89 24.44 -21.40
#